data_AF-A0A2U8FH36-F1
#
_entry.id   AF-A0A2U8FH36-F1
#
_cell.length_a   1.000
_cell.length_b   1.000
_cell.length_c   1.000
_cell.angle_alpha   90.00
_cell.angle_beta   90.00
_cell.angle_gamma   90.00
#
_symmetry.space_group_name_H-M   'P 1'
#
loop_
_entity.id
_entity.type
_entity.pdbx_description
1 polymer ?
#
loop_
_entity_poly.entity_id
_entity_poly.type
_entity_poly.pdbx_seq_one_letter_code
_entity_poly.pdbx_strand_id
1 'polypeptide(L)' 'MLIALQVLSEEFFSYDPFFYEDRDFIKLLGIMDEKINLNGKWYQVKDAFEGLSIKKIEGDCVILGEKKICLMKKRFLEE' A
#
# COMPACT_ATOMS: atom_id res chain seq x y z
N MET A 1 17.33 -9.21 49.31
CA MET A 1 16.13 -9.10 48.48
C MET A 1 16.57 -8.61 47.11
N LEU A 2 16.57 -9.52 46.12
CA LEU A 2 16.74 -9.19 44.70
C LEU A 2 15.62 -8.21 44.31
N ILE A 3 15.82 -7.27 43.40
CA ILE A 3 15.58 -7.47 41.96
C ILE A 3 16.45 -6.46 41.20
N ALA A 4 17.38 -6.98 40.40
CA ALA A 4 18.01 -6.23 39.33
C ALA A 4 16.97 -6.05 38.21
N LEU A 5 16.62 -4.80 37.92
CA LEU A 5 15.75 -4.47 36.78
C LEU A 5 16.57 -4.63 35.50
N GLN A 6 16.46 -5.79 34.87
CA GLN A 6 16.84 -6.01 33.47
C GLN A 6 15.82 -5.25 32.61
N VAL A 7 16.18 -4.04 32.14
CA VAL A 7 15.49 -3.46 30.98
C VAL A 7 16.19 -4.03 29.76
N LEU A 8 15.52 -5.03 29.20
CA LEU A 8 15.78 -5.65 27.92
C LEU A 8 15.92 -4.59 26.85
N SER A 9 16.91 -4.82 25.99
CA SER A 9 17.11 -4.20 24.70
C SER A 9 15.81 -4.13 23.91
N GLU A 10 15.18 -2.97 23.90
CA GLU A 10 14.48 -2.56 22.68
C GLU A 10 15.59 -2.09 21.75
N GLU A 11 15.96 -2.98 20.83
CA GLU A 11 16.71 -2.62 19.64
C GLU A 11 16.08 -1.34 19.10
N PHE A 12 16.82 -0.24 19.21
CA PHE A 12 16.51 0.98 18.49
C PHE A 12 16.56 0.59 17.03
N PHE A 13 15.41 0.21 16.48
CA PHE A 13 15.15 0.32 15.06
C PHE A 13 15.51 1.75 14.74
N SER A 14 16.69 1.90 14.14
CA SER A 14 17.15 3.16 13.56
C SER A 14 16.11 3.51 12.51
N TYR A 15 15.08 4.21 12.93
CA TYR A 15 14.08 4.80 12.06
C TYR A 15 14.84 5.86 11.29
N ASP A 16 15.32 5.49 10.11
CA ASP A 16 15.89 6.44 9.16
C ASP A 16 14.72 7.35 8.72
N PRO A 17 14.70 8.63 9.14
CA PRO A 17 13.63 9.55 8.79
C PRO A 17 13.66 9.91 7.29
N PHE A 18 14.67 9.44 6.57
CA PHE A 18 14.87 9.55 5.13
C PHE A 18 14.82 8.21 4.41
N PHE A 19 14.25 7.16 5.03
CA PHE A 19 13.99 5.90 4.34
C PHE A 19 12.84 6.09 3.34
N TYR A 20 13.21 6.60 2.17
CA TYR A 20 12.43 6.56 0.94
C TYR A 20 12.74 5.23 0.23
N GLU A 21 12.46 4.10 0.89
CA GLU A 21 12.18 2.88 0.13
C GLU A 21 11.13 3.27 -0.89
N ASP A 22 11.38 3.01 -2.18
CA ASP A 22 10.56 3.35 -3.35
C ASP A 22 9.06 3.15 -3.08
N ARG A 23 8.44 4.11 -2.38
CA ARG A 23 7.04 4.05 -2.03
C ARG A 23 6.35 4.44 -3.31
N ASP A 24 6.02 3.42 -4.10
CA ASP A 24 4.96 3.48 -5.09
C ASP A 24 3.76 4.16 -4.39
N PHE A 25 3.62 5.47 -4.61
CA PHE A 25 2.62 6.32 -3.96
C PHE A 25 1.19 5.90 -4.30
N ILE A 26 1.05 4.96 -5.24
CA ILE A 26 -0.20 4.52 -5.83
C ILE A 26 -0.76 3.37 -5.02
N LYS A 27 -1.80 3.66 -4.24
CA LYS A 27 -2.56 2.68 -3.47
C LYS A 27 -3.87 2.39 -4.16
N LEU A 28 -4.12 1.12 -4.48
CA LEU A 28 -5.43 0.63 -4.85
C LEU A 28 -6.23 0.34 -3.56
N LEU A 29 -7.24 1.17 -3.30
CA LEU A 29 -8.04 1.12 -2.07
C LEU A 29 -9.40 0.45 -2.26
N GLY A 30 -9.89 0.34 -3.50
CA GLY A 30 -11.18 -0.24 -3.80
C GLY A 30 -11.34 -0.55 -5.28
N ILE A 31 -12.18 -1.54 -5.58
CA ILE A 31 -12.64 -1.89 -6.92
C ILE A 31 -14.16 -2.03 -6.83
N MET A 32 -14.88 -1.46 -7.78
CA MET A 32 -16.33 -1.55 -7.88
C MET A 32 -16.72 -1.55 -9.36
N ASP A 33 -17.24 -2.69 -9.83
CA ASP A 33 -17.54 -2.93 -11.25
C ASP A 33 -16.33 -2.58 -12.16
N GLU A 34 -16.47 -1.57 -13.01
CA GLU A 34 -15.42 -1.06 -13.91
C GLU A 34 -14.66 0.15 -13.35
N LYS A 35 -14.84 0.46 -12.05
CA LYS A 35 -14.19 1.58 -11.37
C LYS A 35 -13.18 1.12 -10.35
N ILE A 36 -12.12 1.89 -10.21
CA ILE A 36 -11.06 1.67 -9.23
C ILE A 36 -10.86 2.92 -8.38
N ASN A 37 -10.51 2.73 -7.11
CA ASN A 37 -10.13 3.80 -6.21
C ASN A 37 -8.61 3.84 -6.07
N LEU A 38 -7.98 4.83 -6.71
CA LEU A 38 -6.55 5.11 -6.59
C LEU A 38 -6.37 6.32 -5.67
N ASN A 39 -5.64 6.14 -4.57
CA ASN A 39 -5.32 7.21 -3.62
C ASN A 39 -6.54 7.99 -3.10
N GLY A 40 -7.70 7.35 -2.99
CA GLY A 40 -8.93 7.95 -2.48
C GLY A 40 -9.90 8.44 -3.56
N LYS A 41 -9.47 8.51 -4.82
CA LYS A 41 -10.30 8.98 -5.94
C LYS A 41 -10.70 7.84 -6.88
N TRP A 42 -11.94 7.89 -7.35
CA TRP A 42 -12.51 6.88 -8.26
C TRP A 42 -12.23 7.24 -9.73
N TYR A 43 -11.78 6.24 -10.49
CA TYR A 43 -11.47 6.31 -11.92
C TYR A 43 -12.14 5.14 -12.65
N GLN A 44 -12.46 5.32 -13.93
CA GLN A 44 -12.90 4.26 -14.83
C GLN A 44 -11.71 3.63 -15.56
N VAL A 45 -11.89 2.40 -16.04
CA VAL A 45 -10.96 1.82 -17.02
C VAL A 45 -10.90 2.72 -18.26
N LYS A 46 -9.69 2.91 -18.81
CA LYS A 46 -9.31 3.87 -19.88
C LYS A 46 -9.04 5.31 -19.41
N ASP A 47 -9.33 5.66 -18.16
CA ASP A 47 -8.87 6.94 -17.60
C ASP A 47 -7.34 6.96 -17.44
N ALA A 48 -6.79 8.14 -17.16
CA ALA A 48 -5.39 8.32 -16.80
C ALA A 48 -5.24 8.78 -15.34
N PHE A 49 -4.28 8.19 -14.63
CA PHE A 49 -3.84 8.60 -13.31
C PHE A 49 -2.38 9.04 -13.38
N GLU A 50 -2.10 10.30 -13.05
CA GLU A 50 -0.73 10.87 -13.06
C GLU A 50 0.04 10.61 -14.37
N GLY A 51 -0.66 10.65 -15.51
CA GLY A 51 -0.09 10.40 -16.84
C GLY A 51 0.02 8.92 -17.23
N LEU A 52 -0.33 7.99 -16.34
CA LEU A 52 -0.38 6.55 -16.61
C LEU A 52 -1.80 6.11 -16.99
N SER A 53 -1.92 5.30 -18.04
CA SER A 53 -3.22 4.78 -18.48
C SER A 53 -3.69 3.60 -17.62
N ILE A 54 -4.96 3.63 -17.21
CA ILE A 54 -5.62 2.52 -16.52
C ILE A 54 -6.10 1.54 -17.59
N LYS A 55 -5.37 0.44 -17.77
CA LYS A 55 -5.59 -0.48 -18.90
C LYS A 55 -6.73 -1.46 -18.66
N LYS A 56 -6.72 -2.15 -17.51
CA LYS A 56 -7.73 -3.15 -17.15
C LYS A 56 -7.69 -3.50 -15.67
N ILE A 57 -8.80 -4.07 -15.21
CA ILE A 57 -8.95 -4.70 -13.90
C ILE A 57 -8.77 -6.21 -14.08
N GLU A 58 -7.97 -6.84 -13.22
CA GLU A 58 -7.72 -8.28 -13.18
C GLU A 58 -7.94 -8.79 -11.75
N GLY A 59 -9.16 -9.24 -11.45
CA GLY A 59 -9.54 -9.64 -10.09
C GLY A 59 -9.36 -8.48 -9.11
N ASP A 60 -8.53 -8.70 -8.09
CA ASP A 60 -8.23 -7.71 -7.05
C ASP A 60 -7.11 -6.73 -7.42
N CYS A 61 -6.70 -6.68 -8.69
CA CYS A 61 -5.60 -5.84 -9.16
C CYS A 61 -6.00 -4.98 -10.37
N VAL A 62 -5.25 -3.90 -10.59
CA VAL A 62 -5.33 -3.04 -11.77
C VAL A 62 -3.98 -3.01 -12.50
N ILE A 63 -4.03 -2.99 -13.83
CA ILE A 63 -2.86 -2.70 -14.66
C ILE A 63 -2.83 -1.20 -14.98
N LEU A 64 -1.85 -0.49 -14.44
CA LEU A 64 -1.63 0.94 -14.63
C LEU A 64 -0.32 1.16 -15.40
N GLY A 65 -0.41 1.59 -16.65
CA GLY A 65 0.74 1.63 -17.56
C GLY A 65 1.34 0.23 -17.75
N GLU A 66 2.54 0.00 -17.22
CA GLU A 66 3.22 -1.30 -17.20
C GLU A 66 3.22 -1.95 -15.81
N LYS A 67 2.71 -1.25 -14.78
CA LYS A 67 2.68 -1.72 -13.39
C LYS A 67 1.39 -2.48 -13.09
N LYS A 68 1.48 -3.52 -12.26
CA LYS A 68 0.33 -4.22 -11.68
C LYS A 68 0.22 -3.85 -10.20
N ILE A 69 -0.91 -3.27 -9.81
CA ILE A 69 -1.16 -2.79 -8.46
C ILE A 69 -2.36 -3.55 -7.91
N CYS A 70 -2.21 -4.19 -6.76
CA CYS A 70 -3.28 -4.99 -6.15
C CYS A 70 -3.87 -4.31 -4.93
N LEU A 71 -5.12 -4.62 -4.61
CA LEU A 71 -5.76 -4.22 -3.37
C LEU A 71 -4.89 -4.66 -2.21
N MET A 72 -4.58 -3.74 -1.31
CA MET A 72 -3.87 -4.09 -0.08
C MET A 72 -4.74 -5.10 0.68
N LYS A 73 -4.25 -6.32 0.85
CA LYS A 73 -4.89 -7.29 1.73
C LYS A 73 -4.99 -6.66 3.12
N LYS A 74 -6.20 -6.60 3.67
CA LYS A 74 -6.38 -6.26 5.08
C LYS A 74 -5.48 -7.20 5.87
N ARG A 75 -4.46 -6.66 6.55
CA ARG A 75 -3.83 -7.37 7.66
C ARG A 75 -4.94 -7.50 8.70
N PHE A 76 -5.54 -8.68 8.79
CA PHE A 76 -6.31 -9.02 9.98
C PHE A 76 -5.32 -8.89 11.14
N LEU A 77 -5.57 -7.93 12.02
CA LEU A 77 -5.02 -8.00 13.37
C LEU A 77 -5.64 -9.28 13.95
N GLU A 78 -4.83 -10.33 14.05
CA GLU A 78 -5.16 -11.44 14.93
C GLU A 78 -5.21 -10.84 16.33
N GLU A 79 -6.43 -10.73 16.87
CA GLU A 79 -6.69 -10.39 18.28
C GLU A 79 -6.20 -11.50 19.22
#